data_AF-A0A950H065-F1
#
_entry.id   AF-A0A950H065-F1
#
_cell.length_a   1.000
_cell.length_b   1.000
_cell.length_c   1.000
_cell.angle_alpha   90.00
_cell.angle_beta   90.00
_cell.angle_gamma   90.00
#
_symmetry.space_group_name_H-M   'P 1'
#
loop_
_entity.id
_entity.type
_entity.pdbx_description
1 polymer ?
#
loop_
_entity_poly.entity_id
_entity_poly.type
_entity_poly.pdbx_seq_one_letter_code
_entity_poly.pdbx_strand_id
1 'polypeptide(L)' 'MERDAVNSDEIDSLPSAGEIARGSVMLAHAVGMHARPAVKLTKLAKRFRAAVAVRVAGGGEWIDAKSVAKVMAMRA' A
#
# COMPACT_ATOMS: atom_id res chain seq x y z
N MET A 1 -3.70 7.98 30.07
CA MET A 1 -3.98 8.89 28.94
C MET A 1 -2.77 8.90 28.00
N GLU A 2 -2.26 7.72 27.66
CA GLU A 2 -2.69 6.85 26.54
C GLU A 2 -2.31 7.47 25.19
N ARG A 3 -1.09 7.12 24.76
CA ARG A 3 -0.67 7.18 23.37
C ARG A 3 -0.95 5.79 22.79
N ASP A 4 -2.08 5.63 22.11
CA ASP A 4 -2.34 4.43 21.32
C ASP A 4 -1.54 4.51 20.01
N ALA A 5 -0.24 4.23 20.14
CA ALA A 5 0.62 3.89 19.01
C ALA A 5 0.18 2.52 18.50
N VAL A 6 -0.63 2.51 17.44
CA VAL A 6 -0.91 1.26 16.74
C VAL A 6 0.41 0.70 16.21
N ASN A 7 0.69 -0.50 16.70
CA ASN A 7 1.99 -1.11 16.88
C ASN A 7 2.60 -1.55 15.53
N SER A 8 3.91 -1.40 15.39
CA SER A 8 4.72 -1.87 14.26
C SER A 8 4.70 -3.38 14.04
N ASP A 9 4.10 -4.12 14.96
CA ASP A 9 4.14 -5.58 15.08
C ASP A 9 3.23 -6.32 14.09
N GLU A 10 2.24 -5.65 13.48
CA GLU A 10 1.30 -6.31 12.56
C GLU A 10 1.84 -6.52 11.14
N ILE A 11 2.97 -5.88 10.79
CA ILE A 11 3.66 -6.09 9.50
C ILE A 11 4.59 -7.31 9.56
N ASP A 12 4.85 -7.84 10.76
CA ASP A 12 5.78 -8.96 11.00
C ASP A 12 5.13 -10.35 10.85
N SER A 13 3.80 -10.41 10.67
CA SER A 13 3.06 -11.68 10.55
C SER A 13 2.82 -12.15 9.10
N LEU A 14 3.37 -11.46 8.10
CA LEU A 14 3.41 -11.94 6.72
C LEU A 14 4.60 -12.91 6.54
N PRO A 15 4.45 -14.02 5.79
CA PRO A 15 5.44 -15.09 5.74
C PRO A 15 6.82 -14.57 5.32
N SER A 16 7.77 -14.62 6.25
CA SER A 16 9.15 -14.16 6.06
C SER A 16 9.99 -15.24 5.36
N ALA A 17 10.40 -14.95 4.13
CA ALA A 17 11.50 -15.65 3.47
C ALA A 17 12.25 -14.77 2.45
N GLY A 18 12.18 -13.44 2.58
CA GLY A 18 12.88 -12.51 1.68
C GLY A 18 13.00 -11.10 2.25
N GLU A 19 14.02 -10.38 1.81
CA GLU A 19 14.29 -8.99 2.17
C GLU A 19 13.12 -8.07 1.78
N ILE A 20 12.66 -7.22 2.71
CA ILE A 20 11.53 -6.32 2.50
C ILE A 20 12.04 -4.89 2.28
N ALA A 21 11.80 -4.32 1.09
CA ALA A 21 12.01 -2.91 0.82
C ALA A 21 10.74 -2.09 1.11
N ARG A 22 10.88 -0.93 1.77
CA ARG A 22 9.77 -0.03 2.14
C ARG A 22 10.04 1.40 1.68
N GLY A 23 8.98 2.13 1.36
CA GLY A 23 9.03 3.55 0.99
C GLY A 23 7.65 4.21 1.11
N SER A 24 7.63 5.54 1.13
CA SER A 24 6.40 6.35 1.15
C SER A 24 6.45 7.42 0.07
N VAL A 25 5.28 7.83 -0.41
CA VAL A 25 5.14 8.87 -1.43
C VAL A 25 3.88 9.69 -1.18
N MET A 26 3.93 10.97 -1.51
CA MET A 26 2.77 11.86 -1.45
C MET A 26 1.97 11.78 -2.75
N LEU A 27 0.65 11.61 -2.65
CA LEU A 27 -0.25 11.81 -3.78
C LEU A 27 -0.47 13.30 -3.99
N ALA A 28 0.18 13.87 -5.01
CA ALA A 28 0.15 15.31 -5.25
C ALA A 28 -1.13 15.81 -5.97
N HIS A 29 -1.85 14.91 -6.65
CA HIS A 29 -3.03 15.28 -7.40
C HIS A 29 -4.23 15.41 -6.45
N ALA A 30 -5.00 16.50 -6.54
CA ALA A 30 -6.10 16.80 -5.62
C ALA A 30 -7.22 15.73 -5.60
N VAL A 31 -7.37 14.97 -6.69
CA VAL A 31 -8.34 13.86 -6.79
C VAL A 31 -7.81 12.58 -6.11
N GLY A 32 -6.53 12.52 -5.75
CA GLY A 32 -5.94 11.36 -5.08
C GLY A 32 -5.79 10.13 -5.96
N MET A 33 -6.01 8.94 -5.39
CA MET A 33 -5.91 7.65 -6.07
C MET A 33 -7.14 7.37 -6.96
N HIS A 34 -7.17 7.98 -8.15
CA HIS A 34 -8.22 7.74 -9.14
C HIS A 34 -7.83 6.69 -10.21
N ALA A 35 -8.72 6.44 -11.17
CA ALA A 35 -8.58 5.37 -12.17
C ALA A 35 -7.23 5.38 -12.91
N ARG A 36 -6.72 6.56 -13.27
CA ARG A 36 -5.48 6.71 -14.04
C ARG A 36 -4.23 6.31 -13.23
N PRO A 37 -3.93 6.88 -12.04
CA PRO A 37 -2.81 6.44 -11.23
C PRO A 37 -2.96 5.00 -10.72
N ALA A 38 -4.18 4.55 -10.38
CA ALA A 38 -4.40 3.16 -9.94
C ALA A 38 -4.03 2.13 -11.02
N VAL A 39 -4.49 2.33 -12.25
CA VAL A 39 -4.14 1.45 -13.37
C VAL A 39 -2.63 1.47 -13.64
N LYS A 40 -1.99 2.65 -13.57
CA LYS A 40 -0.54 2.78 -13.78
C LYS A 40 0.25 2.04 -12.69
N LEU A 41 -0.12 2.20 -11.42
CA LEU A 41 0.50 1.50 -10.29
C LEU A 41 0.34 -0.01 -10.43
N THR A 42 -0.87 -0.50 -10.66
CA THR A 42 -1.12 -1.94 -10.78
C THR A 42 -0.39 -2.56 -11.97
N LYS A 43 -0.31 -1.87 -13.11
CA LYS A 43 0.49 -2.34 -14.26
C LYS A 43 1.98 -2.46 -13.90
N LEU A 44 2.52 -1.51 -13.15
CA LEU A 44 3.92 -1.55 -12.69
C LEU A 44 4.13 -2.67 -11.66
N ALA A 45 3.27 -2.79 -10.65
CA ALA A 45 3.35 -3.81 -9.60
C ALA A 45 3.33 -5.24 -10.18
N LYS A 46 2.50 -5.47 -11.21
CA LYS A 46 2.42 -6.77 -11.90
C LYS A 46 3.72 -7.18 -12.63
N ARG A 47 4.66 -6.27 -12.87
CA ARG A 47 5.97 -6.60 -13.47
C ARG A 47 6.92 -7.27 -12.48
N PHE A 48 6.63 -7.23 -11.18
CA PHE A 48 7.48 -7.82 -10.15
C PHE A 48 6.91 -9.18 -9.71
N ARG A 49 7.80 -10.15 -9.50
CA ARG A 49 7.44 -11.44 -8.90
C ARG A 49 7.15 -11.32 -7.40
N ALA A 50 7.80 -10.36 -6.72
CA ALA A 50 7.59 -10.07 -5.31
C ALA A 50 6.13 -9.70 -4.98
N ALA A 51 5.73 -9.91 -3.72
CA ALA A 51 4.53 -9.29 -3.19
C ALA A 51 4.71 -7.78 -3.13
N VAL A 52 3.72 -7.01 -3.58
CA VAL A 52 3.76 -5.55 -3.56
C VAL A 52 2.49 -5.06 -2.89
N ALA A 53 2.63 -4.42 -1.73
CA ALA A 53 1.52 -3.90 -0.95
C ALA A 53 1.63 -2.38 -0.77
N VAL A 54 0.48 -1.70 -0.68
CA VAL A 54 0.39 -0.26 -0.40
C VAL A 54 -0.67 0.00 0.67
N ARG A 55 -0.52 1.11 1.40
CA ARG A 55 -1.51 1.59 2.35
C ARG A 55 -1.51 3.12 2.42
N VAL A 56 -2.59 3.69 2.94
CA VAL A 56 -2.64 5.11 3.31
C VAL A 56 -1.84 5.32 4.59
N ALA A 57 -0.97 6.33 4.59
CA ALA A 57 -0.22 6.70 5.78
C ALA A 57 -1.18 7.11 6.91
N GLY A 58 -0.90 6.67 8.14
CA GLY A 58 -1.69 7.05 9.32
C GLY A 58 -2.88 6.12 9.65
N GLY A 59 -3.05 4.98 8.98
CA GLY A 59 -3.99 3.94 9.45
C GLY A 59 -4.71 3.10 8.39
N GLY A 60 -4.33 3.19 7.12
CA GLY A 60 -4.95 2.36 6.07
C GLY A 60 -4.52 0.89 6.14
N GLU A 61 -5.42 -0.02 5.73
CA GLU A 61 -5.12 -1.44 5.52
C GLU A 61 -4.07 -1.61 4.40
N TRP A 62 -3.20 -2.59 4.55
CA TRP A 62 -2.30 -3.02 3.47
C TRP A 62 -3.08 -3.75 2.39
N ILE A 63 -3.08 -3.19 1.19
CA ILE A 63 -3.75 -3.79 0.03
C ILE A 63 -2.73 -4.26 -1.01
N ASP A 64 -3.07 -5.34 -1.71
CA ASP A 64 -2.28 -5.82 -2.84
C ASP A 64 -2.32 -4.82 -3.99
N ALA A 65 -1.16 -4.23 -4.29
CA ALA A 65 -1.00 -3.23 -5.36
C ALA A 65 -1.22 -3.82 -6.76
N LYS A 66 -1.18 -5.15 -6.91
CA LYS A 66 -1.48 -5.85 -8.17
C LYS A 66 -2.98 -5.95 -8.44
N SER A 67 -3.86 -5.60 -7.49
CA SER A 67 -5.30 -5.54 -7.69
C SER A 67 -5.77 -4.10 -7.92
N VAL A 68 -6.12 -3.78 -9.17
CA VAL A 68 -6.65 -2.45 -9.51
C VAL A 68 -7.94 -2.13 -8.76
N ALA A 69 -8.80 -3.14 -8.52
CA ALA A 69 -10.04 -2.96 -7.79
C ALA A 69 -9.79 -2.58 -6.32
N LYS A 70 -8.85 -3.25 -5.64
CA LYS A 70 -8.48 -2.91 -4.26
C LYS A 70 -7.82 -1.54 -4.17
N VAL A 71 -6.92 -1.22 -5.11
CA VAL A 71 -6.27 0.09 -5.18
C VAL A 71 -7.29 1.21 -5.41
N MET A 72 -8.32 0.98 -6.23
CA MET A 72 -9.40 1.95 -6.45
C MET A 72 -10.35 2.12 -5.27
N ALA A 73 -10.51 1.07 -4.45
CA ALA A 73 -11.32 1.14 -3.24
C ALA A 73 -10.60 1.87 -2.08
N MET A 74 -9.28 1.99 -2.16
CA MET A 74 -8.47 2.76 -1.21
C MET A 74 -8.85 4.25 -1.29
N ARG A 75 -9.26 4.83 -0.16
CA ARG A 75 -9.51 6.27 -0.06
C ARG A 75 -8.20 6.99 0.23
N ALA A 76 -7.57 7.54 -0.80
CA ALA A 76 -6.27 8.22 -0.74
C ALA A 76 -6.22 9.38 -1.72
#